data_AF-A0A512UP63-F1
#
_entry.id   AF-A0A512UP63-F1
#
_cell.length_a   1.000
_cell.length_b   1.000
_cell.length_c   1.000
_cell.angle_alpha   90.00
_cell.angle_beta   90.00
_cell.angle_gamma   90.00
#
_symmetry.space_group_name_H-M   'P 1'
#
loop_
_entity.id
_entity.type
_entity.pdbx_description
1 polymer ?
#
loop_
_entity_poly.entity_id
_entity_poly.type
_entity_poly.pdbx_seq_one_letter_code
_entity_poly.pdbx_strand_id
1 'polypeptide(L)'
;MFIARGSRRKTVLAIVLLTCVALLLMEVFYAEKETWSPKIINLDILSSTSRTKKVLLPAGFRFPKSLVQAHLKGTASEQWPTFQIKDSEVMDVPPSESRSFKVTESVLYAPSSNKNCRESAQKMKLATDDSERLSLNLGKIFEIFLEEAETYHDPYNQHLLPILEEYISQEMFKTHWYRLSGSSVWLKDYSVHFVVSRLMMSEIGSRGEPRISMLLAQVYDEEWNEVEDVRLVFPTNSIDSDPNPLGFRLGTQDFSSYRFPRILPIPFDVGTGHNFWGAEDPRMLLVKSKTGHEEPVVVFNAYISLNPAEKAMHRVYARRSMFMGFPFQVQKGKSLEIPNSESTQNNWFTRTKKLKVKKQLERLIEKNWAPFVSANVESHDHIMFVTQFTPLNIIKCDLWTDDEDCEPEGTPTKNAAGSLRGGTPLLSVGSTPDEDGEFFVGFARAHFKGCGCGKKFYRPNLVVVARIGTRWVLSHVSSFIDLGMEVIPWFQP
;
A
#
# COMPACT_ATOMS: atom_id res chain seq x y z
N MET A 1 -29.42 78.42 10.99
CA MET A 1 -29.07 77.48 12.09
C MET A 1 -30.15 76.40 12.13
N PHE A 2 -29.78 75.14 12.35
CA PHE A 2 -30.57 73.88 12.20
C PHE A 2 -30.46 73.12 10.86
N ILE A 3 -29.21 72.79 10.52
CA ILE A 3 -28.86 71.59 9.72
C ILE A 3 -28.59 70.44 10.71
N ALA A 4 -28.83 69.19 10.28
CA ALA A 4 -28.39 67.93 10.90
C ALA A 4 -29.09 67.44 12.19
N ARG A 5 -30.33 66.94 12.06
CA ARG A 5 -30.89 65.96 13.02
C ARG A 5 -31.43 64.66 12.41
N GLY A 6 -31.63 64.60 11.08
CA GLY A 6 -32.18 63.41 10.40
C GLY A 6 -31.17 62.30 10.06
N SER A 7 -29.91 62.65 9.78
CA SER A 7 -28.89 61.68 9.33
C SER A 7 -28.40 60.77 10.46
N ARG A 8 -28.09 61.36 11.64
CA ARG A 8 -27.61 60.61 12.82
C ARG A 8 -28.57 59.51 13.28
N ARG A 9 -29.89 59.73 13.22
CA ARG A 9 -30.88 58.71 13.61
C ARG A 9 -30.86 57.50 12.69
N LYS A 10 -30.69 57.69 11.37
CA LYS A 10 -30.60 56.59 10.40
C LYS A 10 -29.29 55.81 10.53
N THR A 11 -28.19 56.50 10.78
CA THR A 11 -26.88 55.84 11.00
C THR A 11 -26.87 55.05 12.31
N VAL A 12 -27.44 55.59 13.39
CA VAL A 12 -27.56 54.86 14.67
C VAL A 12 -28.47 53.65 14.52
N LEU A 13 -29.60 53.76 13.80
CA LEU A 13 -30.49 52.63 13.56
C LEU A 13 -29.81 51.52 12.74
N ALA A 14 -29.01 51.89 11.73
CA ALA A 14 -28.26 50.94 10.90
C ALA A 14 -27.16 50.22 11.70
N ILE A 15 -26.45 50.95 12.57
CA ILE A 15 -25.42 50.36 13.46
C ILE A 15 -26.07 49.39 14.45
N VAL A 16 -27.20 49.77 15.05
CA VAL A 16 -27.95 48.90 15.98
C VAL A 16 -28.41 47.62 15.28
N LEU A 17 -28.93 47.74 14.04
CA LEU A 17 -29.35 46.57 13.25
C LEU A 17 -28.17 45.65 12.92
N LEU A 18 -27.03 46.22 12.52
CA LEU A 18 -25.80 45.45 12.24
C LEU A 18 -25.27 44.76 13.50
N THR A 19 -25.30 45.41 14.67
CA THR A 19 -24.92 44.76 15.94
C THR A 19 -25.90 43.68 16.37
N CYS A 20 -27.21 43.84 16.13
CA CYS A 20 -28.18 42.79 16.42
C CYS A 20 -28.00 41.58 15.49
N VAL A 21 -27.71 41.81 14.20
CA VAL A 21 -27.39 40.72 13.25
C VAL A 21 -26.08 40.03 13.63
N ALA A 22 -25.06 40.77 14.05
CA ALA A 22 -23.80 40.19 14.51
C ALA A 22 -23.95 39.40 15.82
N LEU A 23 -24.80 39.86 16.75
CA LEU A 23 -25.12 39.13 17.99
C LEU A 23 -25.97 37.89 17.73
N LEU A 24 -26.93 37.95 16.81
CA LEU A 24 -27.70 36.77 16.36
C LEU A 24 -26.81 35.75 15.65
N LEU A 25 -25.88 36.20 14.79
CA LEU A 25 -24.90 35.32 14.16
C LEU A 25 -23.95 34.72 15.22
N MET A 26 -23.49 35.51 16.19
CA MET A 26 -22.69 35.00 17.30
C MET A 26 -23.46 33.98 18.14
N GLU A 27 -24.75 34.17 18.43
CA GLU A 27 -25.57 33.16 19.12
C GLU A 27 -25.79 31.91 18.26
N VAL A 28 -25.97 32.02 16.95
CA VAL A 28 -26.04 30.86 16.05
C VAL A 28 -24.71 30.10 16.02
N PHE A 29 -23.57 30.80 15.99
CA PHE A 29 -22.24 30.18 16.04
C PHE A 29 -21.86 29.66 17.44
N TYR A 30 -22.39 30.25 18.53
CA TYR A 30 -22.18 29.76 19.90
C TYR A 30 -23.11 28.59 20.26
N ALA A 31 -24.32 28.54 19.69
CA ALA A 31 -25.26 27.44 19.85
C ALA A 31 -24.81 26.16 19.12
N GLU A 32 -23.84 26.23 18.21
CA GLU A 32 -23.19 25.06 17.60
C GLU A 32 -22.00 24.50 18.42
N LYS A 33 -21.69 25.06 19.58
CA LYS A 33 -20.77 24.44 20.56
C LYS A 33 -21.51 23.58 21.58
N GLU A 34 -22.49 22.81 21.12
CA GLU A 34 -22.94 21.65 21.88
C GLU A 34 -21.83 20.61 21.89
N THR A 35 -21.52 20.17 23.11
CA THR A 35 -20.64 19.06 23.44
C THR A 35 -20.82 17.90 22.48
N TRP A 36 -19.85 17.77 21.56
CA TRP A 36 -19.69 16.64 20.66
C TRP A 36 -19.39 15.40 21.50
N SER A 37 -20.46 14.75 21.93
CA SER A 37 -20.42 13.35 22.30
C SER A 37 -20.60 12.61 20.97
N PRO A 38 -19.63 11.78 20.53
CA PRO A 38 -19.83 11.00 19.33
C PRO A 38 -21.08 10.16 19.58
N LYS A 39 -22.15 10.44 18.83
CA LYS A 39 -23.31 9.57 18.77
C LYS A 39 -22.79 8.26 18.20
N ILE A 40 -22.49 7.33 19.11
CA ILE A 40 -22.11 5.96 18.83
C ILE A 40 -23.07 5.46 17.74
N ILE A 41 -22.52 5.25 16.56
CA ILE A 41 -23.23 4.65 15.44
C ILE A 41 -23.74 3.32 15.98
N ASN A 42 -25.06 3.13 15.94
CA ASN A 42 -25.68 1.88 16.34
C ASN A 42 -25.23 0.80 15.32
N LEU A 43 -24.13 0.11 15.66
CA LEU A 43 -23.42 -0.88 14.84
C LEU A 43 -24.18 -2.21 14.68
N ASP A 44 -25.43 -2.27 15.15
CA ASP A 44 -26.30 -3.45 15.17
C ASP A 44 -26.82 -3.94 13.79
N ILE A 45 -26.20 -3.53 12.68
CA ILE A 45 -26.63 -3.95 11.32
C ILE A 45 -25.67 -4.96 10.66
N LEU A 46 -24.55 -5.35 11.29
CA LEU A 46 -23.57 -6.24 10.66
C LEU A 46 -23.19 -7.42 11.57
N SER A 47 -24.08 -8.40 11.65
CA SER A 47 -23.80 -9.68 12.33
C SER A 47 -24.26 -10.87 11.49
N SER A 48 -23.41 -11.29 10.55
CA SER A 48 -23.24 -12.70 10.14
C SER A 48 -21.89 -12.76 9.42
N THR A 49 -20.89 -13.54 9.79
CA THR A 49 -20.84 -14.88 10.38
C THR A 49 -19.55 -15.02 11.20
N SER A 50 -19.66 -15.56 12.42
CA SER A 50 -18.53 -15.81 13.31
C SER A 50 -17.66 -16.96 12.79
N ARG A 51 -16.63 -16.67 11.99
CA ARG A 51 -15.40 -17.48 11.98
C ARG A 51 -14.57 -17.04 13.21
N THR A 52 -14.15 -18.00 14.03
CA THR A 52 -13.61 -17.75 15.38
C THR A 52 -12.37 -16.86 15.37
N LYS A 53 -12.44 -15.73 16.09
CA LYS A 53 -11.29 -14.85 16.37
C LYS A 53 -10.11 -15.69 16.86
N LYS A 54 -8.91 -15.43 16.34
CA LYS A 54 -7.71 -16.25 16.63
C LYS A 54 -6.42 -15.44 16.53
N VAL A 55 -5.40 -15.91 17.23
CA VAL A 55 -4.03 -15.38 17.17
C VAL A 55 -3.18 -16.37 16.40
N LEU A 56 -2.63 -15.97 15.25
CA LEU A 56 -1.72 -16.78 14.45
C LEU A 56 -0.28 -16.52 14.88
N LEU A 57 0.41 -17.59 15.25
CA LEU A 57 1.84 -17.59 15.57
C LEU A 57 2.62 -18.19 14.40
N PRO A 58 3.80 -17.65 14.05
CA PRO A 58 4.62 -18.17 12.96
C PRO A 58 5.19 -19.54 13.31
N ALA A 59 5.27 -20.43 12.33
CA ALA A 59 6.06 -21.66 12.41
C ALA A 59 7.54 -21.40 12.74
N GLY A 60 8.27 -22.44 13.15
CA GLY A 60 9.71 -22.37 13.43
C GLY A 60 10.09 -21.78 14.79
N PHE A 61 9.11 -21.37 15.60
CA PHE A 61 9.33 -20.81 16.94
C PHE A 61 8.56 -21.57 18.03
N ARG A 62 9.07 -21.56 19.27
CA ARG A 62 8.38 -22.15 20.43
C ARG A 62 7.94 -21.05 21.39
N PHE A 63 6.66 -20.70 21.36
CA PHE A 63 6.11 -19.63 22.19
C PHE A 63 5.64 -20.14 23.56
N PRO A 64 6.21 -19.64 24.67
CA PRO A 64 5.62 -19.86 25.98
C PRO A 64 4.24 -19.21 26.06
N LYS A 65 3.21 -19.95 26.47
CA LYS A 65 1.84 -19.45 26.56
C LYS A 65 1.74 -18.17 27.43
N SER A 66 2.47 -18.13 28.54
CA SER A 66 2.52 -16.97 29.43
C SER A 66 3.09 -15.72 28.77
N LEU A 67 4.07 -15.86 27.88
CA LEU A 67 4.69 -14.74 27.18
C LEU A 67 3.71 -14.12 26.19
N VAL A 68 3.03 -14.95 25.39
CA VAL A 68 1.99 -14.48 24.44
C VAL A 68 0.83 -13.85 25.20
N GLN A 69 0.36 -14.47 26.27
CA GLN A 69 -0.72 -13.89 27.10
C GLN A 69 -0.34 -12.55 27.73
N ALA A 70 0.91 -12.40 28.19
CA ALA A 70 1.39 -11.14 28.74
C ALA A 70 1.41 -10.03 27.67
N HIS A 71 1.85 -10.36 26.44
CA HIS A 71 1.85 -9.42 25.31
C HIS A 71 0.44 -9.01 24.87
N LEU A 72 -0.51 -9.94 24.88
CA LEU A 72 -1.88 -9.68 24.45
C LEU A 72 -2.76 -9.02 25.52
N LYS A 73 -2.26 -8.87 26.75
CA LYS A 73 -3.00 -8.29 27.86
C LYS A 73 -3.42 -6.85 27.55
N GLY A 74 -4.69 -6.54 27.79
CA GLY A 74 -5.25 -5.22 27.48
C GLY A 74 -5.47 -4.97 25.99
N THR A 75 -5.52 -6.02 25.17
CA THR A 75 -5.90 -5.95 23.75
C THR A 75 -7.17 -6.75 23.49
N ALA A 76 -7.79 -6.56 22.33
CA ALA A 76 -8.95 -7.36 21.89
C ALA A 76 -8.71 -8.87 21.95
N SER A 77 -7.45 -9.27 21.78
CA SER A 77 -7.04 -10.66 21.60
C SER A 77 -6.55 -11.34 22.87
N GLU A 78 -6.69 -10.70 24.04
CA GLU A 78 -6.20 -11.23 25.33
C GLU A 78 -6.68 -12.67 25.60
N GLN A 79 -7.93 -12.96 25.26
CA GLN A 79 -8.58 -14.26 25.52
C GLN A 79 -8.77 -15.12 24.26
N TRP A 80 -8.20 -14.71 23.12
CA TRP A 80 -8.37 -15.46 21.88
C TRP A 80 -7.52 -16.74 21.87
N PRO A 81 -8.01 -17.82 21.23
CA PRO A 81 -7.20 -19.01 21.02
C PRO A 81 -5.98 -18.69 20.14
N THR A 82 -4.85 -19.28 20.49
CA THR A 82 -3.62 -19.24 19.69
C THR A 82 -3.59 -20.44 18.75
N PHE A 83 -3.11 -20.23 17.53
CA PHE A 83 -2.91 -21.26 16.53
C PHE A 83 -1.51 -21.10 15.94
N GLN A 84 -0.80 -22.21 15.81
CA GLN A 84 0.52 -22.29 15.19
C GLN A 84 0.51 -23.53 14.30
N ILE A 85 0.83 -23.36 13.03
CA ILE A 85 1.02 -24.51 12.13
C ILE A 85 2.26 -25.30 12.55
N LYS A 86 2.23 -26.62 12.40
CA LYS A 86 3.42 -27.44 12.67
C LYS A 86 4.47 -27.19 11.60
N ASP A 87 5.75 -27.21 11.99
CA ASP A 87 6.86 -27.06 11.04
C ASP A 87 6.80 -28.08 9.88
N SER A 88 6.26 -29.28 10.14
CA SER A 88 6.07 -30.34 9.13
C SER A 88 4.91 -30.10 8.14
N GLU A 89 4.03 -29.14 8.45
CA GLU A 89 2.84 -28.79 7.66
C GLU A 89 3.04 -27.49 6.87
N VAL A 90 4.16 -26.78 7.06
CA VAL A 90 4.48 -25.55 6.32
C VAL A 90 4.67 -25.85 4.83
N MET A 91 3.95 -25.12 3.98
CA MET A 91 4.04 -25.21 2.52
C MET A 91 4.66 -23.95 1.93
N ASP A 92 5.74 -24.08 1.16
CA ASP A 92 6.42 -22.93 0.52
C ASP A 92 5.54 -22.17 -0.48
N VAL A 93 4.56 -22.87 -1.07
CA VAL A 93 3.55 -22.30 -1.96
C VAL A 93 2.15 -22.63 -1.44
N PRO A 94 1.15 -21.77 -1.66
CA PRO A 94 -0.22 -22.08 -1.30
C PRO A 94 -0.67 -23.36 -2.00
N PRO A 95 -1.47 -24.23 -1.36
CA PRO A 95 -2.03 -25.39 -2.02
C PRO A 95 -2.90 -24.93 -3.18
N SER A 96 -2.57 -25.37 -4.39
CA SER A 96 -3.41 -25.12 -5.57
C SER A 96 -4.29 -26.33 -5.82
N GLU A 97 -5.60 -26.17 -5.69
CA GLU A 97 -6.52 -27.16 -6.28
C GLU A 97 -6.42 -27.10 -7.81
N SER A 98 -6.49 -28.25 -8.46
CA SER A 98 -6.59 -28.34 -9.92
C SER A 98 -7.96 -27.86 -10.38
N ARG A 99 -8.20 -26.55 -10.36
CA ARG A 99 -9.40 -25.92 -10.92
C ARG A 99 -9.35 -25.94 -12.46
N SER A 100 -10.52 -25.83 -13.09
CA SER A 100 -10.61 -25.74 -14.55
C SER A 100 -10.14 -24.37 -15.02
N PHE A 101 -8.91 -24.28 -15.52
CA PHE A 101 -8.38 -23.03 -16.05
C PHE A 101 -8.93 -22.70 -17.45
N LYS A 102 -9.25 -21.43 -17.68
CA LYS A 102 -9.49 -20.89 -19.02
C LYS A 102 -8.15 -20.66 -19.71
N VAL A 103 -7.96 -21.29 -20.87
CA VAL A 103 -6.74 -21.14 -21.66
C VAL A 103 -6.93 -20.08 -22.74
N THR A 104 -6.09 -19.05 -22.71
CA THR A 104 -5.99 -18.01 -23.72
C THR A 104 -4.71 -18.19 -24.52
N GLU A 105 -4.82 -18.20 -25.85
CA GLU A 105 -3.65 -18.19 -26.73
C GLU A 105 -3.14 -16.75 -26.91
N SER A 106 -1.83 -16.57 -26.86
CA SER A 106 -1.18 -15.29 -27.12
C SER A 106 0.10 -15.54 -27.91
N VAL A 107 0.77 -14.48 -28.36
CA VAL A 107 1.97 -14.60 -29.20
C VAL A 107 3.09 -13.72 -28.65
N LEU A 108 4.29 -14.29 -28.55
CA LEU A 108 5.53 -13.58 -28.27
C LEU A 108 6.06 -12.93 -29.54
N TYR A 109 6.60 -11.71 -29.42
CA TYR A 109 7.24 -10.97 -30.52
C TYR A 109 6.36 -10.52 -31.69
N ALA A 110 5.09 -10.96 -31.75
CA ALA A 110 4.16 -10.60 -32.82
C ALA A 110 4.06 -9.08 -33.13
N PRO A 111 4.00 -8.16 -32.14
CA PRO A 111 3.89 -6.73 -32.43
C PRO A 111 5.23 -6.05 -32.78
N SER A 112 6.33 -6.79 -32.93
CA SER A 112 7.64 -6.20 -33.23
C SER A 112 7.70 -5.61 -34.64
N SER A 113 8.23 -4.39 -34.78
CA SER A 113 8.51 -3.81 -36.09
C SER A 113 9.70 -4.50 -36.79
N ASN A 114 10.55 -5.20 -36.03
CA ASN A 114 11.70 -5.94 -36.54
C ASN A 114 11.25 -7.23 -37.26
N LYS A 115 11.72 -7.43 -38.50
CA LYS A 115 11.38 -8.59 -39.34
C LYS A 115 11.80 -9.92 -38.69
N ASN A 116 13.02 -9.99 -38.16
CA ASN A 116 13.56 -11.21 -37.54
C ASN A 116 12.74 -11.61 -36.30
N CYS A 117 12.30 -10.62 -35.50
CA CYS A 117 11.43 -10.88 -34.35
C CYS A 117 10.04 -11.41 -34.76
N ARG A 118 9.46 -10.90 -35.85
CA ARG A 118 8.18 -11.39 -36.38
C ARG A 118 8.30 -12.81 -36.93
N GLU A 119 9.40 -13.12 -37.59
CA GLU A 119 9.70 -14.48 -38.09
C GLU A 119 9.95 -15.46 -36.93
N SER A 120 10.41 -14.96 -35.77
CA SER A 120 10.63 -15.75 -34.56
C SER A 120 9.42 -15.72 -33.60
N ALA A 121 8.23 -15.32 -34.06
CA ALA A 121 7.06 -15.23 -33.21
C ALA A 121 6.66 -16.61 -32.66
N GLN A 122 6.52 -16.71 -31.34
CA GLN A 122 6.19 -17.97 -30.67
C GLN A 122 4.77 -17.91 -30.12
N LYS A 123 4.00 -18.98 -30.30
CA LYS A 123 2.71 -19.12 -29.64
C LYS A 123 2.93 -19.44 -28.17
N MET A 124 2.16 -18.80 -27.30
CA MET A 124 2.07 -19.14 -25.89
C MET A 124 0.63 -19.45 -25.52
N LYS A 125 0.47 -20.26 -24.47
CA LYS A 125 -0.82 -20.52 -23.83
C LYS A 125 -0.73 -20.03 -22.40
N LEU A 126 -1.67 -19.18 -22.00
CA LEU A 126 -1.82 -18.75 -20.62
C LEU A 126 -3.10 -19.37 -20.08
N ALA A 127 -2.99 -20.06 -18.95
CA ALA A 127 -4.13 -20.61 -18.22
C ALA A 127 -4.45 -19.66 -17.06
N THR A 128 -5.69 -19.19 -16.96
CA THR A 128 -6.18 -18.34 -15.87
C THR A 128 -7.36 -19.01 -15.18
N ASP A 129 -7.43 -18.88 -13.86
CA ASP A 129 -8.62 -19.28 -13.12
C ASP A 129 -9.76 -18.27 -13.34
N ASP A 130 -10.95 -18.62 -12.88
CA ASP A 130 -12.09 -17.70 -12.91
C ASP A 130 -11.80 -16.46 -12.05
N SER A 131 -12.23 -15.30 -12.56
CA SER A 131 -12.04 -14.04 -11.86
C SER A 131 -12.99 -13.94 -10.67
N GLU A 132 -12.44 -13.98 -9.46
CA GLU A 132 -13.22 -13.79 -8.24
C GLU A 132 -13.16 -12.33 -7.75
N ARG A 133 -14.29 -11.85 -7.20
CA ARG A 133 -14.36 -10.54 -6.55
C ARG A 133 -14.10 -10.73 -5.07
N LEU A 134 -12.90 -10.37 -4.61
CA LEU A 134 -12.65 -10.18 -3.18
C LEU A 134 -13.58 -9.06 -2.70
N SER A 135 -14.55 -9.31 -1.83
CA SER A 135 -15.43 -8.26 -1.30
C SER A 135 -14.68 -7.39 -0.28
N LEU A 136 -15.29 -6.27 0.10
CA LEU A 136 -14.77 -5.38 1.15
C LEU A 136 -15.88 -5.12 2.16
N ASN A 137 -15.69 -5.53 3.40
CA ASN A 137 -16.59 -5.19 4.50
C ASN A 137 -16.08 -3.93 5.22
N LEU A 138 -16.36 -2.76 4.65
CA LEU A 138 -15.95 -1.47 5.24
C LEU A 138 -16.46 -1.32 6.68
N GLY A 139 -17.68 -1.78 6.98
CA GLY A 139 -18.25 -1.71 8.32
C GLY A 139 -17.38 -2.44 9.34
N LYS A 140 -16.99 -3.67 9.03
CA LYS A 140 -16.12 -4.47 9.90
C LYS A 140 -14.72 -3.88 10.05
N ILE A 141 -14.15 -3.34 8.97
CA ILE A 141 -12.84 -2.68 8.99
C ILE A 141 -12.86 -1.49 9.96
N PHE A 142 -13.89 -0.66 9.89
CA PHE A 142 -13.99 0.52 10.75
C PHE A 142 -14.40 0.20 12.19
N GLU A 143 -15.19 -0.86 12.40
CA GLU A 143 -15.43 -1.41 13.74
C GLU A 143 -14.10 -1.79 14.42
N ILE A 144 -13.26 -2.56 13.75
CA ILE A 144 -11.94 -2.97 14.27
C ILE A 144 -11.01 -1.76 14.44
N PHE A 145 -10.99 -0.85 13.47
CA PHE A 145 -10.18 0.36 13.54
C PHE A 145 -10.53 1.23 14.75
N LEU A 146 -11.83 1.48 14.98
CA LEU A 146 -12.33 2.27 16.11
C LEU A 146 -12.07 1.56 17.45
N GLU A 147 -12.29 0.25 17.52
CA GLU A 147 -12.01 -0.53 18.74
C GLU A 147 -10.52 -0.44 19.11
N GLU A 148 -9.60 -0.63 18.15
CA GLU A 148 -8.16 -0.48 18.38
C GLU A 148 -7.78 0.97 18.74
N ALA A 149 -8.41 2.00 18.16
CA ALA A 149 -8.12 3.40 18.45
C ALA A 149 -8.60 3.85 19.85
N GLU A 150 -9.86 3.57 20.15
CA GLU A 150 -10.56 4.14 21.31
C GLU A 150 -10.43 3.26 22.55
N THR A 151 -10.51 1.93 22.40
CA THR A 151 -10.51 0.99 23.53
C THR A 151 -9.11 0.50 23.87
N TYR A 152 -8.31 0.14 22.85
CA TYR A 152 -6.97 -0.42 23.07
C TYR A 152 -5.83 0.58 22.82
N HIS A 153 -6.18 1.84 22.54
CA HIS A 153 -5.26 2.97 22.43
C HIS A 153 -4.10 2.74 21.45
N ASP A 154 -4.37 2.11 20.29
CA ASP A 154 -3.40 2.01 19.20
C ASP A 154 -3.00 3.42 18.74
N PRO A 155 -1.72 3.81 18.89
CA PRO A 155 -1.30 5.20 18.69
C PRO A 155 -1.40 5.64 17.23
N TYR A 156 -1.26 4.71 16.28
CA TYR A 156 -1.40 5.04 14.86
C TYR A 156 -2.87 5.26 14.50
N ASN A 157 -3.77 4.39 14.96
CA ASN A 157 -5.20 4.56 14.71
C ASN A 157 -5.74 5.82 15.40
N GLN A 158 -5.28 6.15 16.61
CA GLN A 158 -5.61 7.41 17.27
C GLN A 158 -5.12 8.63 16.49
N HIS A 159 -3.92 8.57 15.91
CA HIS A 159 -3.41 9.63 15.04
C HIS A 159 -4.28 9.79 13.78
N LEU A 160 -4.76 8.68 13.24
CA LEU A 160 -5.51 8.65 12.00
C LEU A 160 -7.00 9.02 12.18
N LEU A 161 -7.58 8.72 13.35
CA LEU A 161 -9.00 8.89 13.63
C LEU A 161 -9.54 10.30 13.30
N PRO A 162 -8.91 11.42 13.72
CA PRO A 162 -9.38 12.77 13.38
C PRO A 162 -9.36 13.07 11.88
N ILE A 163 -8.55 12.34 11.10
CA ILE A 163 -8.46 12.50 9.63
C ILE A 163 -9.61 11.75 8.95
N LEU A 164 -10.06 10.64 9.53
CA LEU A 164 -11.07 9.76 8.93
C LEU A 164 -12.49 10.04 9.45
N GLU A 165 -12.63 10.74 10.57
CA GLU A 165 -13.90 10.98 11.27
C GLU A 165 -15.03 11.45 10.34
N GLU A 166 -14.76 12.44 9.49
CA GLU A 166 -15.73 12.96 8.52
C GLU A 166 -16.20 11.88 7.53
N TYR A 167 -15.30 11.02 7.10
CA TYR A 167 -15.57 9.97 6.12
C TYR A 167 -16.25 8.74 6.71
N ILE A 168 -16.18 8.57 8.03
CA ILE A 168 -16.87 7.52 8.78
C ILE A 168 -18.33 7.93 9.08
N SER A 169 -18.69 9.20 8.85
CA SER A 169 -20.09 9.66 8.91
C SER A 169 -21.00 8.88 7.93
N GLN A 170 -22.28 8.71 8.29
CA GLN A 170 -23.22 7.91 7.50
C GLN A 170 -23.35 8.33 6.03
N GLU A 171 -23.15 9.62 5.74
CA GLU A 171 -23.25 10.17 4.39
C GLU A 171 -22.05 9.75 3.53
N MET A 172 -20.83 10.04 4.00
CA MET A 172 -19.62 9.78 3.23
C MET A 172 -19.26 8.29 3.18
N PHE A 173 -19.60 7.54 4.23
CA PHE A 173 -19.29 6.11 4.34
C PHE A 173 -19.76 5.27 3.15
N LYS A 174 -20.89 5.64 2.54
CA LYS A 174 -21.50 4.87 1.45
C LYS A 174 -20.94 5.17 0.07
N THR A 175 -20.37 6.36 -0.15
CA THR A 175 -20.12 6.87 -1.51
C THR A 175 -18.73 7.46 -1.71
N HIS A 176 -17.97 7.68 -0.65
CA HIS A 176 -16.68 8.41 -0.71
C HIS A 176 -15.46 7.48 -0.56
N TRP A 177 -15.67 6.16 -0.54
CA TRP A 177 -14.65 5.14 -0.36
C TRP A 177 -14.48 4.28 -1.60
N TYR A 178 -13.22 4.00 -1.95
CA TYR A 178 -12.88 3.14 -3.08
C TYR A 178 -11.70 2.26 -2.71
N ARG A 179 -11.71 1.01 -3.16
CA ARG A 179 -10.54 0.12 -3.07
C ARG A 179 -10.06 -0.23 -4.47
N LEU A 180 -8.77 -0.03 -4.72
CA LEU A 180 -8.11 -0.57 -5.91
C LEU A 180 -7.47 -1.91 -5.59
N SER A 181 -7.36 -2.77 -6.61
CA SER A 181 -6.72 -4.08 -6.51
C SER A 181 -5.36 -4.00 -5.82
N GLY A 182 -5.11 -4.98 -4.94
CA GLY A 182 -3.89 -5.08 -4.18
C GLY A 182 -2.86 -6.01 -4.80
N SER A 183 -1.80 -6.24 -4.04
CA SER A 183 -0.82 -7.31 -4.25
C SER A 183 -1.02 -8.37 -3.16
N SER A 184 -0.67 -9.62 -3.44
CA SER A 184 -0.70 -10.72 -2.45
C SER A 184 0.66 -11.39 -2.36
N VAL A 185 1.01 -11.86 -1.17
CA VAL A 185 2.13 -12.78 -0.91
C VAL A 185 1.67 -13.91 0.00
N TRP A 186 2.27 -15.09 -0.15
CA TRP A 186 1.98 -16.24 0.71
C TRP A 186 2.88 -16.24 1.93
N LEU A 187 2.31 -16.07 3.13
CA LEU A 187 3.04 -16.15 4.38
C LEU A 187 3.01 -17.61 4.86
N LYS A 188 3.95 -18.42 4.39
CA LYS A 188 3.99 -19.87 4.63
C LYS A 188 3.99 -20.26 6.11
N ASP A 189 4.64 -19.46 6.96
CA ASP A 189 4.73 -19.73 8.40
C ASP A 189 3.38 -19.58 9.13
N TYR A 190 2.35 -19.12 8.42
CA TYR A 190 0.99 -18.91 8.91
C TYR A 190 -0.07 -19.63 8.06
N SER A 191 0.31 -20.17 6.90
CA SER A 191 -0.59 -20.67 5.85
C SER A 191 -1.69 -19.68 5.46
N VAL A 192 -1.32 -18.44 5.13
CA VAL A 192 -2.26 -17.41 4.70
C VAL A 192 -1.70 -16.55 3.57
N HIS A 193 -2.60 -16.02 2.74
CA HIS A 193 -2.33 -14.92 1.83
C HIS A 193 -2.39 -13.59 2.58
N PHE A 194 -1.28 -12.84 2.57
CA PHE A 194 -1.25 -11.46 3.02
C PHE A 194 -1.47 -10.52 1.84
N VAL A 195 -2.57 -9.78 1.87
CA VAL A 195 -3.02 -8.93 0.75
C VAL A 195 -3.00 -7.48 1.17
N VAL A 196 -2.29 -6.65 0.41
CA VAL A 196 -2.24 -5.20 0.61
C VAL A 196 -2.84 -4.49 -0.58
N SER A 197 -3.92 -3.77 -0.34
CA SER A 197 -4.69 -3.01 -1.32
C SER A 197 -4.62 -1.51 -1.03
N ARG A 198 -4.98 -0.69 -2.02
CA ARG A 198 -5.09 0.76 -1.83
C ARG A 198 -6.53 1.12 -1.46
N LEU A 199 -6.73 1.62 -0.25
CA LEU A 199 -7.98 2.21 0.20
C LEU A 199 -7.92 3.72 -0.03
N MET A 200 -8.89 4.27 -0.74
CA MET A 200 -8.94 5.66 -1.16
C MET A 200 -10.20 6.33 -0.62
N MET A 201 -10.05 7.59 -0.21
CA MET A 201 -11.16 8.43 0.21
C MET A 201 -11.15 9.71 -0.60
N SER A 202 -12.31 10.14 -1.05
CA SER A 202 -12.48 11.35 -1.84
C SER A 202 -13.44 12.27 -1.14
N GLU A 203 -13.09 13.54 -0.93
CA GLU A 203 -14.00 14.55 -0.37
C GLU A 203 -15.26 14.77 -1.23
N ILE A 204 -15.13 14.63 -2.55
CA ILE A 204 -16.22 14.90 -3.51
C ILE A 204 -16.91 13.64 -4.06
N GLY A 205 -16.66 12.46 -3.47
CA GLY A 205 -17.20 11.19 -4.00
C GLY A 205 -16.73 10.84 -5.42
N SER A 206 -15.49 11.18 -5.79
CA SER A 206 -14.88 10.88 -7.08
C SER A 206 -13.63 10.02 -6.94
N ARG A 207 -13.66 8.81 -7.51
CA ARG A 207 -12.49 7.91 -7.55
C ARG A 207 -11.24 8.51 -8.21
N GLY A 208 -11.41 9.50 -9.09
CA GLY A 208 -10.31 10.14 -9.80
C GLY A 208 -9.55 11.19 -8.98
N GLU A 209 -10.13 11.66 -7.89
CA GLU A 209 -9.60 12.76 -7.08
C GLU A 209 -9.58 12.40 -5.59
N PRO A 210 -8.86 11.32 -5.19
CA PRO A 210 -8.80 10.95 -3.78
C PRO A 210 -8.05 12.02 -2.97
N ARG A 211 -8.61 12.39 -1.83
CA ARG A 211 -7.97 13.25 -0.85
C ARG A 211 -6.84 12.52 -0.14
N ILE A 212 -7.13 11.30 0.31
CA ILE A 212 -6.21 10.43 1.04
C ILE A 212 -6.25 9.02 0.44
N SER A 213 -5.11 8.35 0.50
CA SER A 213 -4.93 6.95 0.11
C SER A 213 -4.05 6.25 1.12
N MET A 214 -4.47 5.06 1.53
CA MET A 214 -3.82 4.28 2.57
C MET A 214 -3.68 2.83 2.12
N LEU A 215 -2.74 2.12 2.74
CA LEU A 215 -2.54 0.71 2.47
C LEU A 215 -3.40 -0.10 3.44
N LEU A 216 -4.39 -0.82 2.92
CA LEU A 216 -5.23 -1.73 3.69
C LEU A 216 -4.68 -3.14 3.55
N ALA A 217 -4.26 -3.72 4.66
CA ALA A 217 -3.85 -5.10 4.78
C ALA A 217 -5.00 -6.00 5.25
N GLN A 218 -5.18 -7.12 4.57
CA GLN A 218 -6.16 -8.16 4.87
C GLN A 218 -5.45 -9.52 4.78
N VAL A 219 -6.00 -10.51 5.48
CA VAL A 219 -5.45 -11.88 5.53
C VAL A 219 -6.50 -12.83 4.96
N TYR A 220 -6.10 -13.73 4.07
CA TYR A 220 -6.98 -14.71 3.45
C TYR A 220 -6.42 -16.12 3.67
N ASP A 221 -7.31 -17.10 3.82
CA ASP A 221 -6.91 -18.52 3.84
C ASP A 221 -6.50 -19.00 2.44
N GLU A 222 -6.10 -20.26 2.34
CA GLU A 222 -5.63 -20.88 1.10
C GLU A 222 -6.71 -20.95 0.00
N GLU A 223 -7.99 -20.91 0.38
CA GLU A 223 -9.13 -20.82 -0.54
C GLU A 223 -9.61 -19.38 -0.80
N TRP A 224 -8.79 -18.37 -0.48
CA TRP A 224 -9.11 -16.95 -0.70
C TRP A 224 -10.34 -16.44 0.06
N ASN A 225 -10.73 -17.07 1.16
CA ASN A 225 -11.69 -16.48 2.09
C ASN A 225 -10.97 -15.56 3.06
N GLU A 226 -11.55 -14.39 3.33
CA GLU A 226 -10.97 -13.48 4.31
C GLU A 226 -11.03 -14.10 5.71
N VAL A 227 -9.88 -14.12 6.39
CA VAL A 227 -9.77 -14.46 7.82
C VAL A 227 -10.01 -13.19 8.61
N GLU A 228 -11.29 -12.83 8.77
CA GLU A 228 -11.68 -11.62 9.49
C GLU A 228 -11.33 -11.70 11.00
N ASP A 229 -11.03 -10.54 11.59
CA ASP A 229 -10.80 -10.37 13.03
C ASP A 229 -9.72 -11.32 13.61
N VAL A 230 -8.55 -11.31 12.98
CA VAL A 230 -7.41 -12.17 13.28
C VAL A 230 -6.20 -11.36 13.72
N ARG A 231 -5.42 -11.85 14.70
CA ARG A 231 -4.15 -11.21 15.08
C ARG A 231 -2.98 -12.06 14.63
N LEU A 232 -2.07 -11.50 13.84
CA LEU A 232 -0.82 -12.17 13.47
C LEU A 232 0.28 -11.64 14.38
N VAL A 233 1.01 -12.55 15.03
CA VAL A 233 2.29 -12.27 15.70
C VAL A 233 3.39 -12.48 14.68
N PHE A 234 4.35 -11.58 14.52
CA PHE A 234 5.41 -11.69 13.52
C PHE A 234 6.78 -11.27 14.06
N PRO A 235 7.88 -11.87 13.55
CA PRO A 235 9.23 -11.39 13.85
C PRO A 235 9.37 -9.94 13.40
N THR A 236 10.05 -9.12 14.20
CA THR A 236 10.27 -7.71 13.93
C THR A 236 11.72 -7.31 14.19
N ASN A 237 12.12 -6.10 13.80
CA ASN A 237 13.43 -5.55 14.10
C ASN A 237 13.58 -5.25 15.61
N SER A 238 14.80 -4.96 16.08
CA SER A 238 15.04 -4.73 17.50
C SER A 238 14.21 -3.56 18.05
N ILE A 239 13.48 -3.82 19.14
CA ILE A 239 12.60 -2.84 19.81
C ILE A 239 13.03 -2.52 21.27
N ASP A 240 14.13 -3.10 21.76
CA ASP A 240 14.49 -3.02 23.20
C ASP A 240 15.01 -1.68 23.68
N SER A 241 15.40 -0.80 22.76
CA SER A 241 15.82 0.55 23.13
C SER A 241 14.65 1.39 23.65
N ASP A 242 13.41 0.92 23.48
CA ASP A 242 12.22 1.63 23.91
C ASP A 242 11.74 1.19 25.31
N PRO A 243 11.39 2.13 26.21
CA PRO A 243 10.81 1.79 27.50
C PRO A 243 9.40 1.18 27.39
N ASN A 244 8.69 1.41 26.28
CA ASN A 244 7.35 0.87 26.01
C ASN A 244 7.33 0.20 24.61
N PRO A 245 7.98 -0.97 24.46
CA PRO A 245 8.06 -1.64 23.17
C PRO A 245 6.68 -2.08 22.69
N LEU A 246 6.43 -2.01 21.37
CA LEU A 246 5.20 -2.51 20.74
C LEU A 246 5.09 -4.05 20.75
N GLY A 247 6.06 -4.74 21.36
CA GLY A 247 6.27 -6.15 21.18
C GLY A 247 6.99 -6.80 22.35
N PHE A 248 7.44 -8.03 22.14
CA PHE A 248 8.08 -8.86 23.15
C PHE A 248 9.25 -9.64 22.55
N ARG A 249 10.17 -10.08 23.41
CA ARG A 249 11.35 -10.85 23.02
C ARG A 249 11.16 -12.34 23.30
N LEU A 250 11.55 -13.17 22.34
CA LEU A 250 11.72 -14.61 22.50
C LEU A 250 13.13 -15.02 22.05
N GLY A 251 13.99 -15.37 23.01
CA GLY A 251 15.41 -15.63 22.73
C GLY A 251 16.12 -14.37 22.26
N THR A 252 16.67 -14.39 21.03
CA THR A 252 17.34 -13.24 20.40
C THR A 252 16.47 -12.50 19.39
N GLN A 253 15.22 -12.93 19.19
CA GLN A 253 14.31 -12.39 18.18
C GLN A 253 13.19 -11.61 18.87
N ASP A 254 12.91 -10.41 18.36
CA ASP A 254 11.76 -9.61 18.77
C ASP A 254 10.54 -9.93 17.92
N PHE A 255 9.38 -9.85 18.53
CA PHE A 255 8.09 -10.08 17.91
C PHE A 255 7.16 -8.92 18.19
N SER A 256 6.35 -8.59 17.20
CA SER A 256 5.22 -7.67 17.35
C SER A 256 3.95 -8.36 16.85
N SER A 257 2.82 -7.67 16.90
CA SER A 257 1.56 -8.21 16.39
C SER A 257 0.62 -7.13 15.89
N TYR A 258 -0.14 -7.45 14.86
CA TYR A 258 -1.25 -6.63 14.38
C TYR A 258 -2.54 -7.44 14.26
N ARG A 259 -3.65 -6.79 14.55
CA ARG A 259 -5.01 -7.29 14.28
C ARG A 259 -5.44 -6.87 12.89
N PHE A 260 -6.06 -7.77 12.13
CA PHE A 260 -6.48 -7.59 10.75
C PHE A 260 -8.00 -7.77 10.60
N PRO A 261 -8.62 -7.11 9.61
CA PRO A 261 -8.05 -6.17 8.64
C PRO A 261 -7.49 -4.88 9.26
N ARG A 262 -6.44 -4.30 8.66
CA ARG A 262 -5.72 -3.14 9.22
C ARG A 262 -5.29 -2.14 8.16
N ILE A 263 -5.47 -0.86 8.45
CA ILE A 263 -4.76 0.21 7.74
C ILE A 263 -3.30 0.18 8.23
N LEU A 264 -2.36 -0.18 7.35
CA LEU A 264 -0.95 -0.28 7.70
C LEU A 264 -0.43 1.07 8.21
N PRO A 265 0.43 1.07 9.24
CA PRO A 265 0.94 2.29 9.86
C PRO A 265 2.03 2.96 9.03
N ILE A 266 1.73 3.24 7.75
CA ILE A 266 2.64 3.91 6.82
C ILE A 266 2.72 5.39 7.20
N PRO A 267 3.92 5.97 7.34
CA PRO A 267 4.06 7.39 7.61
C PRO A 267 3.74 8.21 6.35
N PHE A 268 2.93 9.27 6.51
CA PHE A 268 2.66 10.23 5.45
C PHE A 268 2.42 11.65 5.99
N ASP A 269 2.44 12.60 5.07
CA ASP A 269 2.29 14.02 5.34
C ASP A 269 0.82 14.44 5.20
N VAL A 270 0.31 15.20 6.17
CA VAL A 270 -1.10 15.60 6.28
C VAL A 270 -1.18 17.12 6.36
N GLY A 271 -2.13 17.71 5.63
CA GLY A 271 -2.38 19.15 5.69
C GLY A 271 -1.44 20.01 4.84
N THR A 272 -0.59 19.41 4.01
CA THR A 272 0.53 20.11 3.37
C THR A 272 0.24 20.65 1.98
N GLY A 273 -0.78 21.49 1.83
CA GLY A 273 -1.02 22.33 0.63
C GLY A 273 -1.17 21.61 -0.73
N HIS A 274 -1.02 20.28 -0.76
CA HIS A 274 -1.23 19.41 -1.91
C HIS A 274 -2.37 18.44 -1.61
N ASN A 275 -2.98 17.92 -2.68
CA ASN A 275 -3.95 16.83 -2.61
C ASN A 275 -3.22 15.48 -2.66
N PHE A 276 -3.93 14.36 -2.44
CA PHE A 276 -3.39 12.99 -2.52
C PHE A 276 -2.41 12.64 -1.38
N TRP A 277 -2.90 12.66 -0.14
CA TRP A 277 -2.12 12.22 1.02
C TRP A 277 -1.96 10.70 1.05
N GLY A 278 -0.83 10.24 1.58
CA GLY A 278 -0.58 8.83 1.84
C GLY A 278 -0.10 8.02 0.64
N ALA A 279 -0.19 6.70 0.79
CA ALA A 279 0.44 5.73 -0.08
C ALA A 279 -0.47 5.29 -1.23
N GLU A 280 0.13 5.17 -2.41
CA GLU A 280 -0.54 4.83 -3.66
C GLU A 280 0.11 3.62 -4.33
N ASP A 281 -0.73 2.87 -5.02
CA ASP A 281 -0.37 1.79 -5.94
C ASP A 281 0.66 0.80 -5.31
N PRO A 282 0.30 0.07 -4.24
CA PRO A 282 1.19 -0.89 -3.58
C PRO A 282 1.53 -2.08 -4.48
N ARG A 283 2.75 -2.61 -4.36
CA ARG A 283 3.20 -3.93 -4.85
C ARG A 283 3.90 -4.62 -3.71
N MET A 284 3.69 -5.91 -3.58
CA MET A 284 4.35 -6.71 -2.55
C MET A 284 5.19 -7.82 -3.13
N LEU A 285 6.26 -8.13 -2.42
CA LEU A 285 7.18 -9.23 -2.64
C LEU A 285 7.55 -9.82 -1.27
N LEU A 286 8.04 -11.04 -1.27
CA LEU A 286 8.75 -11.60 -0.13
C LEU A 286 10.25 -11.34 -0.29
N VAL A 287 10.90 -10.98 0.80
CA VAL A 287 12.35 -10.88 0.92
C VAL A 287 12.81 -11.82 2.01
N LYS A 288 14.01 -12.38 1.85
CA LYS A 288 14.59 -13.29 2.85
C LYS A 288 15.65 -12.55 3.65
N SER A 289 15.45 -12.44 4.96
CA SER A 289 16.39 -11.82 5.88
C SER A 289 17.71 -12.58 5.93
N LYS A 290 18.75 -11.97 6.51
CA LYS A 290 20.05 -12.62 6.75
C LYS A 290 19.94 -13.86 7.64
N THR A 291 18.92 -13.93 8.49
CA THR A 291 18.62 -15.08 9.36
C THR A 291 17.76 -16.14 8.65
N GLY A 292 17.37 -15.89 7.41
CA GLY A 292 16.64 -16.84 6.57
C GLY A 292 15.12 -16.75 6.66
N HIS A 293 14.58 -15.79 7.42
CA HIS A 293 13.14 -15.58 7.55
C HIS A 293 12.61 -14.79 6.35
N GLU A 294 11.47 -15.22 5.82
CA GLU A 294 10.78 -14.49 4.76
C GLU A 294 9.83 -13.46 5.38
N GLU A 295 9.88 -12.22 4.89
CA GLU A 295 8.97 -11.16 5.30
C GLU A 295 8.45 -10.38 4.09
N PRO A 296 7.24 -9.81 4.17
CA PRO A 296 6.71 -8.97 3.12
C PRO A 296 7.47 -7.64 3.04
N VAL A 297 7.72 -7.17 1.81
CA VAL A 297 8.07 -5.78 1.52
C VAL A 297 6.99 -5.20 0.64
N VAL A 298 6.48 -4.03 1.01
CA VAL A 298 5.55 -3.26 0.19
C VAL A 298 6.26 -2.07 -0.43
N VAL A 299 6.25 -2.02 -1.76
CA VAL A 299 6.71 -0.88 -2.54
C VAL A 299 5.48 -0.08 -2.94
N PHE A 300 5.54 1.22 -2.74
CA PHE A 300 4.46 2.13 -3.08
C PHE A 300 5.04 3.45 -3.54
N ASN A 301 4.17 4.36 -3.97
CA ASN A 301 4.56 5.73 -4.23
C ASN A 301 3.65 6.67 -3.43
N ALA A 302 4.16 7.84 -3.06
CA ALA A 302 3.41 8.81 -2.28
C ALA A 302 3.89 10.22 -2.62
N TYR A 303 3.06 11.23 -2.33
CA TYR A 303 3.44 12.62 -2.47
C TYR A 303 4.17 13.12 -1.22
N ILE A 304 5.30 13.80 -1.43
CA ILE A 304 6.05 14.52 -0.39
C ILE A 304 6.07 16.00 -0.75
N SER A 305 5.80 16.84 0.24
CA SER A 305 5.95 18.29 0.14
C SER A 305 7.36 18.70 -0.26
N LEU A 306 7.47 19.57 -1.25
CA LEU A 306 8.74 20.18 -1.61
C LEU A 306 9.13 21.29 -0.62
N ASN A 307 10.41 21.57 -0.45
CA ASN A 307 10.84 22.75 0.31
C ASN A 307 10.56 24.06 -0.47
N PRO A 308 10.60 25.26 0.15
CA PRO A 308 10.28 26.51 -0.54
C PRO A 308 11.12 26.80 -1.79
N ALA A 309 12.41 26.44 -1.78
CA ALA A 309 13.29 26.64 -2.93
C ALA A 309 12.90 25.74 -4.11
N GLU A 310 12.59 24.47 -3.83
CA GLU A 310 12.11 23.52 -4.82
C GLU A 310 10.71 23.89 -5.35
N LYS A 311 9.81 24.39 -4.50
CA LYS A 311 8.49 24.90 -4.92
C LYS A 311 8.64 26.04 -5.92
N ALA A 312 9.54 26.99 -5.65
CA ALA A 312 9.82 28.11 -6.55
C ALA A 312 10.42 27.65 -7.88
N MET A 313 11.32 26.65 -7.84
CA MET A 313 11.99 26.11 -9.02
C MET A 313 11.03 25.33 -9.93
N HIS A 314 10.21 24.44 -9.36
CA HIS A 314 9.40 23.51 -10.14
C HIS A 314 7.95 23.97 -10.36
N ARG A 315 7.50 25.01 -9.64
CA ARG A 315 6.10 25.49 -9.65
C ARG A 315 5.09 24.38 -9.29
N VAL A 316 5.49 23.45 -8.43
CA VAL A 316 4.63 22.40 -7.87
C VAL A 316 4.83 22.32 -6.37
N TYR A 317 3.80 21.87 -5.65
CA TYR A 317 3.82 21.82 -4.17
C TYR A 317 4.43 20.53 -3.63
N ALA A 318 4.41 19.45 -4.40
CA ALA A 318 4.83 18.13 -3.99
C ALA A 318 5.48 17.34 -5.13
N ARG A 319 6.32 16.39 -4.76
CA ARG A 319 6.94 15.37 -5.63
C ARG A 319 6.34 14.01 -5.31
N ARG A 320 6.04 13.22 -6.33
CA ARG A 320 5.57 11.84 -6.16
C ARG A 320 6.79 10.92 -6.19
N SER A 321 7.15 10.35 -5.04
CA SER A 321 8.38 9.58 -4.85
C SER A 321 8.09 8.09 -4.68
N MET A 322 9.10 7.25 -4.87
CA MET A 322 9.05 5.82 -4.60
C MET A 322 9.45 5.55 -3.14
N PHE A 323 8.76 4.61 -2.50
CA PHE A 323 9.03 4.17 -1.15
C PHE A 323 8.98 2.65 -1.06
N MET A 324 9.71 2.11 -0.10
CA MET A 324 9.56 0.74 0.36
C MET A 324 9.32 0.73 1.87
N GLY A 325 8.37 -0.09 2.30
CA GLY A 325 8.06 -0.32 3.70
C GLY A 325 8.07 -1.82 4.01
N PHE A 326 8.43 -2.15 5.24
CA PHE A 326 8.45 -3.52 5.77
C PHE A 326 7.28 -3.67 6.76
N PRO A 327 6.11 -4.19 6.36
CA PRO A 327 4.93 -4.25 7.22
C PRO A 327 5.15 -4.91 8.59
N PHE A 328 6.18 -5.77 8.71
CA PHE A 328 6.54 -6.46 9.94
C PHE A 328 7.74 -5.86 10.68
N GLN A 329 8.30 -4.76 10.20
CA GLN A 329 9.29 -3.96 10.92
C GLN A 329 8.70 -2.61 11.33
N VAL A 330 9.14 -2.13 12.48
CA VAL A 330 8.61 -0.93 13.11
C VAL A 330 9.70 0.12 13.32
N GLN A 331 9.29 1.38 13.31
CA GLN A 331 10.13 2.53 13.63
C GLN A 331 9.33 3.50 14.48
N LYS A 332 10.00 4.30 15.31
CA LYS A 332 9.38 5.45 15.96
C LYS A 332 9.46 6.69 15.09
N GLY A 333 8.38 7.45 15.08
CA GLY A 333 8.27 8.65 14.25
C GLY A 333 8.18 8.33 12.77
N LYS A 334 7.90 9.35 11.98
CA LYS A 334 7.72 9.22 10.55
C LYS A 334 9.03 8.88 9.84
N SER A 335 10.16 9.38 10.35
CA SER A 335 11.55 9.17 9.86
C SER A 335 11.68 9.18 8.33
N LEU A 336 10.85 10.01 7.69
CA LEU A 336 10.95 10.41 6.30
C LEU A 336 11.38 11.89 6.30
N GLU A 337 11.64 12.48 5.14
CA GLU A 337 11.79 13.95 4.96
C GLU A 337 10.52 14.75 5.36
N ILE A 338 9.62 14.13 6.12
CA ILE A 338 8.39 14.65 6.70
C ILE A 338 8.68 14.99 8.16
N PRO A 339 8.49 16.25 8.60
CA PRO A 339 8.70 16.63 9.99
C PRO A 339 7.84 15.80 10.94
N ASN A 340 8.44 15.33 12.03
CA ASN A 340 7.69 14.80 13.16
C ASN A 340 7.00 15.95 13.88
N SER A 341 5.72 15.77 14.21
CA SER A 341 5.02 16.59 15.20
C SER A 341 5.27 16.02 16.60
N GLU A 342 5.01 16.82 17.64
CA GLU A 342 4.99 16.33 19.03
C GLU A 342 4.08 15.10 19.19
N SER A 343 2.98 15.05 18.43
CA SER A 343 2.02 13.94 18.43
C SER A 343 2.45 12.70 17.65
N THR A 344 3.49 12.76 16.80
CA THR A 344 3.89 11.64 15.95
C THR A 344 5.30 11.14 16.23
N GLN A 345 6.15 11.89 16.92
CA GLN A 345 7.54 11.51 17.24
C GLN A 345 7.65 10.17 17.98
N ASN A 346 6.67 9.85 18.83
CA ASN A 346 6.67 8.64 19.66
C ASN A 346 5.77 7.53 19.11
N ASN A 347 5.04 7.78 18.02
CA ASN A 347 4.15 6.79 17.43
C ASN A 347 4.96 5.73 16.68
N TRP A 348 4.46 4.51 16.72
CA TRP A 348 5.03 3.40 15.96
C TRP A 348 4.47 3.41 14.54
N PHE A 349 5.38 3.44 13.57
CA PHE A 349 5.09 3.34 12.15
C PHE A 349 5.78 2.11 11.57
N THR A 350 5.31 1.66 10.42
CA THR A 350 6.01 0.69 9.58
C THR A 350 7.36 1.26 9.17
N ARG A 351 8.44 0.48 9.31
CA ARG A 351 9.77 0.88 8.85
C ARG A 351 9.72 1.16 7.35
N THR A 352 9.89 2.42 6.98
CA THR A 352 9.66 2.93 5.63
C THR A 352 10.81 3.82 5.23
N LYS A 353 11.35 3.62 4.03
CA LYS A 353 12.34 4.53 3.44
C LYS A 353 11.95 5.00 2.05
N LYS A 354 12.34 6.23 1.73
CA LYS A 354 12.27 6.81 0.39
C LYS A 354 13.37 6.20 -0.47
N LEU A 355 13.11 6.00 -1.75
CA LEU A 355 14.08 5.50 -2.71
C LEU A 355 14.40 6.58 -3.74
N LYS A 356 15.70 6.83 -3.96
CA LYS A 356 16.21 7.79 -4.93
C LYS A 356 17.32 7.16 -5.78
N VAL A 357 17.44 7.58 -7.04
CA VAL A 357 18.49 7.05 -7.92
C VAL A 357 19.76 7.85 -7.75
N LYS A 358 20.83 7.17 -7.33
CA LYS A 358 22.14 7.77 -7.03
C LYS A 358 22.67 8.57 -8.23
N LYS A 359 23.22 9.75 -7.96
CA LYS A 359 23.81 10.68 -8.96
C LYS A 359 22.82 11.13 -10.06
N GLN A 360 21.52 11.00 -9.85
CA GLN A 360 20.49 11.58 -10.73
C GLN A 360 19.69 12.63 -9.98
N LEU A 361 19.27 13.68 -10.69
CA LEU A 361 18.32 14.63 -10.13
C LEU A 361 16.99 13.91 -9.92
N GLU A 362 16.42 14.05 -8.72
CA GLU A 362 15.12 13.45 -8.40
C GLU A 362 14.04 13.94 -9.37
N ARG A 363 13.28 13.00 -9.92
CA ARG A 363 12.17 13.30 -10.82
C ARG A 363 10.97 13.79 -10.02
N LEU A 364 10.18 14.70 -10.60
CA LEU A 364 8.92 15.15 -9.98
C LEU A 364 7.89 14.01 -9.83
N ILE A 365 7.98 12.97 -10.65
CA ILE A 365 7.06 11.85 -10.66
C ILE A 365 7.84 10.55 -10.85
N GLU A 366 7.96 9.77 -9.78
CA GLU A 366 8.43 8.40 -9.77
C GLU A 366 7.23 7.45 -9.57
N LYS A 367 6.81 6.83 -10.68
CA LYS A 367 5.73 5.84 -10.70
C LYS A 367 5.89 4.91 -11.90
N ASN A 368 5.16 3.80 -11.89
CA ASN A 368 5.24 2.75 -12.92
C ASN A 368 6.58 1.98 -12.90
N TRP A 369 6.98 1.50 -11.74
CA TRP A 369 8.05 0.54 -11.57
C TRP A 369 7.48 -0.89 -11.55
N ALA A 370 8.36 -1.89 -11.66
CA ALA A 370 8.07 -3.30 -11.37
C ALA A 370 9.19 -3.84 -10.46
N PRO A 371 8.92 -4.14 -9.18
CA PRO A 371 9.94 -4.61 -8.27
C PRO A 371 10.19 -6.11 -8.46
N PHE A 372 11.38 -6.57 -8.12
CA PHE A 372 11.72 -8.00 -8.11
C PHE A 372 12.95 -8.26 -7.26
N VAL A 373 13.10 -9.51 -6.83
CA VAL A 373 14.26 -10.01 -6.09
C VAL A 373 14.83 -11.21 -6.83
N SER A 374 16.14 -11.37 -6.79
CA SER A 374 16.78 -12.55 -7.37
C SER A 374 16.64 -13.73 -6.40
N ALA A 375 16.47 -14.92 -6.98
CA ALA A 375 16.40 -16.18 -6.23
C ALA A 375 17.79 -16.63 -5.73
N ASN A 376 18.87 -16.00 -6.21
CA ASN A 376 20.22 -16.34 -5.79
C ASN A 376 20.52 -15.81 -4.38
N VAL A 377 21.05 -16.67 -3.50
CA VAL A 377 21.26 -16.36 -2.08
C VAL A 377 22.16 -15.14 -1.84
N GLU A 378 23.18 -14.94 -2.70
CA GLU A 378 24.09 -13.79 -2.63
C GLU A 378 23.39 -12.43 -2.90
N SER A 379 22.16 -12.46 -3.40
CA SER A 379 21.39 -11.26 -3.78
C SER A 379 20.30 -10.86 -2.76
N HIS A 380 20.11 -11.63 -1.69
CA HIS A 380 19.07 -11.36 -0.66
C HIS A 380 19.26 -10.03 0.08
N ASP A 381 20.39 -9.35 -0.11
CA ASP A 381 20.63 -8.01 0.42
C ASP A 381 19.96 -6.89 -0.39
N HIS A 382 19.44 -7.18 -1.60
CA HIS A 382 18.96 -6.15 -2.51
C HIS A 382 17.61 -6.45 -3.13
N ILE A 383 16.87 -5.37 -3.39
CA ILE A 383 15.68 -5.36 -4.23
C ILE A 383 15.98 -4.58 -5.52
N MET A 384 15.49 -5.08 -6.63
CA MET A 384 15.68 -4.47 -7.94
C MET A 384 14.35 -3.96 -8.47
N PHE A 385 14.42 -2.94 -9.34
CA PHE A 385 13.26 -2.34 -9.95
C PHE A 385 13.50 -2.14 -11.43
N VAL A 386 12.61 -2.69 -12.27
CA VAL A 386 12.47 -2.23 -13.64
C VAL A 386 11.76 -0.88 -13.60
N THR A 387 12.52 0.20 -13.76
CA THR A 387 11.99 1.57 -13.83
C THR A 387 11.48 1.90 -15.23
N GLN A 388 11.95 1.15 -16.24
CA GLN A 388 11.55 1.28 -17.62
C GLN A 388 11.80 -0.03 -18.36
N PHE A 389 10.82 -0.52 -19.13
CA PHE A 389 10.96 -1.75 -19.91
C PHE A 389 11.60 -1.51 -21.28
N THR A 390 11.35 -0.34 -21.88
CA THR A 390 11.88 -0.01 -23.22
C THR A 390 12.33 1.45 -23.27
N PRO A 391 13.63 1.72 -23.51
CA PRO A 391 14.77 0.86 -23.17
C PRO A 391 14.68 0.26 -21.76
N LEU A 392 15.30 -0.91 -21.56
CA LEU A 392 15.36 -1.53 -20.24
C LEU A 392 16.25 -0.68 -19.32
N ASN A 393 15.73 -0.31 -18.16
CA ASN A 393 16.47 0.37 -17.11
C ASN A 393 16.13 -0.24 -15.76
N ILE A 394 17.16 -0.72 -15.07
CA ILE A 394 17.04 -1.38 -13.77
C ILE A 394 17.82 -0.57 -12.75
N ILE A 395 17.27 -0.44 -11.55
CA ILE A 395 17.99 0.06 -10.39
C ILE A 395 18.02 -1.02 -9.32
N LYS A 396 19.07 -1.03 -8.51
CA LYS A 396 19.30 -1.94 -7.40
C LYS A 396 19.39 -1.11 -6.11
N CYS A 397 18.65 -1.51 -5.09
CA CYS A 397 18.59 -0.80 -3.81
C CYS A 397 18.87 -1.78 -2.67
N ASP A 398 19.57 -1.35 -1.64
CA ASP A 398 19.76 -2.14 -0.41
C ASP A 398 18.44 -2.37 0.30
N LEU A 399 18.21 -3.58 0.82
CA LEU A 399 17.04 -3.91 1.63
C LEU A 399 17.22 -3.51 3.10
N TRP A 400 18.34 -3.88 3.69
CA TRP A 400 18.46 -3.97 5.14
C TRP A 400 19.01 -2.70 5.82
N THR A 401 19.63 -1.81 5.05
CA THR A 401 20.17 -0.53 5.51
C THR A 401 19.14 0.60 5.36
N ASP A 402 19.38 1.72 6.02
CA ASP A 402 18.61 2.95 5.82
C ASP A 402 19.12 3.76 4.61
N ASP A 403 19.94 3.16 3.74
CA ASP A 403 20.39 3.81 2.50
C ASP A 403 19.21 3.98 1.54
N GLU A 404 18.99 5.23 1.14
CA GLU A 404 17.96 5.63 0.20
C GLU A 404 18.46 5.58 -1.25
N ASP A 405 19.78 5.58 -1.46
CA ASP A 405 20.40 5.61 -2.77
C ASP A 405 20.37 4.24 -3.46
N CYS A 406 19.63 4.17 -4.55
CA CYS A 406 19.62 3.04 -5.47
C CYS A 406 20.63 3.26 -6.61
N GLU A 407 21.39 2.22 -6.94
CA GLU A 407 22.39 2.26 -8.00
C GLU A 407 21.79 1.78 -9.33
N PRO A 408 22.12 2.41 -10.47
CA PRO A 408 21.80 1.85 -11.78
C PRO A 408 22.46 0.49 -11.96
N GLU A 409 21.67 -0.49 -12.40
CA GLU A 409 22.12 -1.86 -12.62
C GLU A 409 22.24 -2.13 -14.14
N GLY A 410 23.45 -2.47 -14.59
CA GLY A 410 23.79 -2.63 -16.00
C GLY A 410 24.02 -1.29 -16.75
N THR A 411 24.24 -1.37 -18.06
CA THR A 411 24.48 -0.18 -18.91
C THR A 411 23.14 0.47 -19.31
N PRO A 412 22.89 1.75 -18.95
CA PRO A 412 21.65 2.43 -19.31
C PRO A 412 21.56 2.64 -20.82
N THR A 413 20.54 2.06 -21.46
CA THR A 413 20.25 2.37 -22.87
C THR A 413 19.58 3.74 -22.99
N LYS A 414 20.25 4.72 -23.62
CA LYS A 414 19.74 6.08 -23.85
C LYS A 414 18.76 6.11 -25.02
N ASN A 415 17.52 5.70 -24.80
CA ASN A 415 16.43 5.78 -25.77
C ASN A 415 15.17 6.39 -25.14
N ALA A 416 14.30 6.98 -25.97
CA ALA A 416 13.03 7.53 -25.50
C ALA A 416 12.16 6.44 -24.84
N ALA A 417 11.38 6.85 -23.83
CA ALA A 417 10.52 5.93 -23.11
C ALA A 417 9.46 5.28 -23.99
N GLY A 418 9.48 3.95 -24.04
CA GLY A 418 8.55 3.09 -24.74
C GLY A 418 7.15 3.09 -24.13
N SER A 419 6.26 2.30 -24.74
CA SER A 419 4.85 2.22 -24.37
C SER A 419 4.57 1.42 -23.10
N LEU A 420 5.50 0.54 -22.69
CA LEU A 420 5.40 -0.30 -21.50
C LEU A 420 5.86 0.46 -20.25
N ARG A 421 4.98 0.59 -19.26
CA ARG A 421 5.23 1.38 -18.05
C ARG A 421 4.73 0.65 -16.80
N GLY A 422 5.67 0.27 -15.94
CA GLY A 422 5.39 -0.44 -14.70
C GLY A 422 4.72 -1.79 -14.93
N GLY A 423 4.41 -2.46 -13.84
CA GLY A 423 3.78 -3.77 -13.93
C GLY A 423 3.51 -4.38 -12.56
N THR A 424 3.17 -5.65 -12.60
CA THR A 424 3.26 -6.52 -11.42
C THR A 424 4.71 -6.63 -10.97
N PRO A 425 4.96 -7.12 -9.75
CA PRO A 425 6.28 -7.63 -9.43
C PRO A 425 6.71 -8.71 -10.44
N LEU A 426 8.02 -8.82 -10.67
CA LEU A 426 8.56 -9.92 -11.48
C LEU A 426 8.98 -11.06 -10.57
N LEU A 427 8.63 -12.28 -10.95
CA LEU A 427 8.99 -13.51 -10.23
C LEU A 427 10.12 -14.21 -10.96
N SER A 428 11.14 -14.64 -10.23
CA SER A 428 12.18 -15.51 -10.78
C SER A 428 11.56 -16.87 -11.13
N VAL A 429 11.76 -17.34 -12.37
CA VAL A 429 11.24 -18.64 -12.86
C VAL A 429 12.33 -19.68 -13.03
N GLY A 430 13.54 -19.39 -12.53
CA GLY A 430 14.66 -20.30 -12.54
C GLY A 430 15.95 -19.64 -12.99
N SER A 431 17.05 -20.31 -12.65
CA SER A 431 18.38 -20.02 -13.16
C SER A 431 18.84 -21.15 -14.08
N THR A 432 19.59 -20.81 -15.12
CA THR A 432 20.30 -21.79 -15.95
C THR A 432 21.74 -21.88 -15.43
N PRO A 433 22.12 -22.99 -14.75
CA PRO A 433 23.46 -23.12 -14.16
C PRO A 433 24.58 -22.96 -15.19
N ASP A 434 24.32 -23.39 -16.43
CA ASP A 434 25.31 -23.40 -17.50
C ASP A 434 25.59 -22.01 -18.10
N GLU A 435 24.75 -21.00 -17.85
CA GLU A 435 24.86 -19.67 -18.48
C GLU A 435 24.99 -18.50 -17.47
N ASP A 436 25.04 -18.77 -16.15
CA ASP A 436 24.80 -17.74 -15.10
C ASP A 436 23.60 -16.86 -15.49
N GLY A 437 22.53 -17.54 -15.90
CA GLY A 437 21.30 -16.94 -16.38
C GLY A 437 20.25 -16.94 -15.29
N GLU A 438 19.52 -15.83 -15.12
CA GLU A 438 18.31 -15.78 -14.31
C GLU A 438 17.19 -15.08 -15.08
N PHE A 439 15.99 -15.66 -15.02
CA PHE A 439 14.83 -15.21 -15.79
C PHE A 439 13.71 -14.78 -14.87
N PHE A 440 13.15 -13.60 -15.14
CA PHE A 440 12.09 -12.99 -14.37
C PHE A 440 10.86 -12.75 -15.23
N VAL A 441 9.71 -13.22 -14.77
CA VAL A 441 8.43 -13.11 -15.49
C VAL A 441 7.47 -12.21 -14.73
N GLY A 442 6.75 -11.36 -15.44
CA GLY A 442 5.64 -10.60 -14.89
C GLY A 442 4.81 -9.94 -15.97
N PHE A 443 3.88 -9.08 -15.57
CA PHE A 443 2.99 -8.37 -16.47
C PHE A 443 3.30 -6.89 -16.48
N ALA A 444 3.92 -6.41 -17.56
CA ALA A 444 4.07 -4.99 -17.81
C ALA A 444 2.75 -4.39 -18.29
N ARG A 445 2.54 -3.11 -17.97
CA ARG A 445 1.34 -2.40 -18.37
C ARG A 445 1.60 -1.52 -19.59
N ALA A 446 0.95 -1.84 -20.71
CA ALA A 446 0.88 -0.93 -21.84
C ALA A 446 -0.14 0.17 -21.57
N HIS A 447 0.18 1.40 -21.97
CA HIS A 447 -0.69 2.57 -21.80
C HIS A 447 -0.98 3.22 -23.15
N PHE A 448 -2.25 3.13 -23.57
CA PHE A 448 -2.74 3.70 -24.82
C PHE A 448 -3.49 5.00 -24.55
N LYS A 449 -3.32 5.99 -25.43
CA LYS A 449 -4.07 7.24 -25.43
C LYS A 449 -4.82 7.36 -26.74
N GLY A 450 -6.10 7.76 -26.69
CA GLY A 450 -6.91 7.99 -27.89
C GLY A 450 -7.06 6.77 -28.80
N CYS A 451 -7.19 5.58 -28.21
CA CYS A 451 -7.33 4.33 -28.95
C CYS A 451 -8.80 3.87 -28.92
N GLY A 452 -9.40 3.67 -30.10
CA GLY A 452 -10.82 3.36 -30.23
C GLY A 452 -11.70 4.43 -29.57
N CYS A 453 -12.68 3.99 -28.77
CA CYS A 453 -13.61 4.88 -28.04
C CYS A 453 -13.04 5.40 -26.70
N GLY A 454 -11.84 4.97 -26.29
CA GLY A 454 -11.29 5.25 -24.97
C GLY A 454 -10.28 6.40 -24.94
N LYS A 455 -10.38 7.29 -23.94
CA LYS A 455 -9.38 8.35 -23.71
C LYS A 455 -8.02 7.77 -23.30
N LYS A 456 -8.02 6.80 -22.38
CA LYS A 456 -6.85 6.07 -21.90
C LYS A 456 -7.22 4.61 -21.62
N PHE A 457 -6.40 3.67 -22.06
CA PHE A 457 -6.59 2.25 -21.78
C PHE A 457 -5.29 1.59 -21.32
N TYR A 458 -5.42 0.64 -20.41
CA TYR A 458 -4.31 -0.18 -19.93
C TYR A 458 -4.54 -1.64 -20.33
N ARG A 459 -3.49 -2.30 -20.83
CA ARG A 459 -3.50 -3.73 -21.15
C ARG A 459 -2.25 -4.40 -20.62
N PRO A 460 -2.34 -5.63 -20.09
CA PRO A 460 -1.18 -6.37 -19.64
C PRO A 460 -0.44 -6.98 -20.83
N ASN A 461 0.88 -6.97 -20.75
CA ASN A 461 1.78 -7.73 -21.60
C ASN A 461 2.65 -8.58 -20.69
N LEU A 462 2.71 -9.89 -20.95
CA LEU A 462 3.72 -10.74 -20.32
C LEU A 462 5.08 -10.29 -20.82
N VAL A 463 5.99 -10.09 -19.88
CA VAL A 463 7.38 -9.72 -20.13
C VAL A 463 8.29 -10.71 -19.45
N VAL A 464 9.42 -10.99 -20.12
CA VAL A 464 10.53 -11.75 -19.53
C VAL A 464 11.76 -10.87 -19.54
N VAL A 465 12.28 -10.60 -18.34
CA VAL A 465 13.57 -9.93 -18.15
C VAL A 465 14.60 -11.00 -17.81
N ALA A 466 15.73 -11.01 -18.49
CA ALA A 466 16.80 -11.96 -18.24
C ALA A 466 18.08 -11.23 -17.81
N ARG A 467 18.75 -11.79 -16.80
CA ARG A 467 20.14 -11.51 -16.47
C ARG A 467 20.98 -12.65 -17.06
N ILE A 468 21.97 -12.33 -17.88
CA ILE A 468 22.93 -13.30 -18.41
C ILE A 468 24.32 -12.75 -18.10
N GLY A 469 24.99 -13.36 -17.12
CA GLY A 469 26.19 -12.78 -16.51
C GLY A 469 25.89 -11.38 -15.92
N THR A 470 26.58 -10.35 -16.42
CA THR A 470 26.39 -8.95 -16.00
C THR A 470 25.40 -8.16 -16.86
N ARG A 471 24.82 -8.80 -17.89
CA ARG A 471 23.97 -8.13 -18.88
C ARG A 471 22.50 -8.38 -18.58
N TRP A 472 21.73 -7.30 -18.61
CA TRP A 472 20.27 -7.33 -18.52
C TRP A 472 19.62 -7.13 -19.88
N VAL A 473 18.61 -7.95 -20.20
CA VAL A 473 17.84 -7.86 -21.44
C VAL A 473 16.36 -8.06 -21.19
N LEU A 474 15.52 -7.31 -21.90
CA LEU A 474 14.10 -7.63 -22.06
C LEU A 474 14.02 -8.70 -23.15
N SER A 475 14.01 -9.96 -22.77
CA SER A 475 14.16 -11.09 -23.69
C SER A 475 12.87 -11.38 -24.44
N HIS A 476 11.71 -11.28 -23.79
CA HIS A 476 10.41 -11.59 -24.39
C HIS A 476 9.35 -10.55 -24.01
N VAL A 477 8.48 -10.24 -24.98
CA VAL A 477 7.30 -9.41 -24.79
C VAL A 477 6.15 -10.03 -25.57
N SER A 478 5.03 -10.31 -24.92
CA SER A 478 3.82 -10.82 -25.56
C SER A 478 3.01 -9.72 -26.25
N SER A 479 2.07 -10.10 -27.11
CA SER A 479 0.89 -9.28 -27.42
C SER A 479 0.07 -8.98 -26.17
N PHE A 480 -0.95 -8.13 -26.28
CA PHE A 480 -1.88 -7.91 -25.15
C PHE A 480 -2.51 -9.22 -24.73
N ILE A 481 -2.55 -9.44 -23.42
CA ILE A 481 -3.13 -10.64 -22.84
C ILE A 481 -4.53 -10.32 -22.34
N ASP A 482 -5.45 -11.22 -22.66
CA ASP A 482 -6.73 -11.31 -21.99
C ASP A 482 -6.61 -12.33 -20.84
N LEU A 483 -6.84 -11.86 -19.62
CA LEU A 483 -6.82 -12.68 -18.41
C LEU A 483 -8.20 -13.29 -18.11
N GLY A 484 -9.15 -13.21 -19.04
CA GLY A 484 -10.52 -13.69 -18.84
C GLY A 484 -11.32 -12.84 -17.85
N MET A 485 -10.82 -11.65 -17.50
CA MET A 485 -11.42 -10.75 -16.52
C MET A 485 -12.30 -9.70 -17.20
N GLU A 486 -13.43 -9.37 -16.58
CA GLU A 486 -14.22 -8.23 -16.97
C GLU A 486 -13.43 -6.92 -16.78
N VAL A 487 -13.37 -6.08 -17.82
CA VAL A 487 -12.70 -4.78 -17.75
C VAL A 487 -13.72 -3.73 -17.32
N ILE A 488 -13.70 -3.40 -16.03
CA ILE A 488 -14.64 -2.44 -15.43
C ILE A 488 -14.23 -0.99 -15.79
N PRO A 489 -15.17 -0.12 -16.20
CA PRO A 489 -14.91 1.30 -16.44
C PRO A 489 -14.36 2.06 -15.23
N TRP A 490 -13.53 3.09 -15.48
CA TRP A 490 -12.95 3.92 -14.41
C TRP A 490 -13.99 4.69 -13.56
N PHE A 491 -15.22 4.82 -14.02
CA PHE A 491 -16.27 5.56 -13.29
C PHE A 491 -17.29 4.66 -12.60
N GLN A 492 -17.21 3.34 -12.78
CA GLN A 492 -18.05 2.41 -12.01
C GLN A 492 -17.42 2.17 -10.63
N PRO A 493 -18.20 2.28 -9.54
CA PRO A 493 -17.74 2.15 -8.16
C PRO A 493 -16.86 0.93 -7.91
#